data_AF-A0A5P9NJF0-F1
#
_entry.id   AF-A0A5P9NJF0-F1
#
_cell.length_a   1.000
_cell.length_b   1.000
_cell.length_c   1.000
_cell.angle_alpha   90.00
_cell.angle_beta   90.00
_cell.angle_gamma   90.00
#
_symmetry.space_group_name_H-M   'P 1'
#
loop_
_entity.id
_entity.type
_entity.pdbx_description
1 polymer ?
#
loop_
_entity_poly.entity_id
_entity_poly.type
_entity_poly.pdbx_seq_one_letter_code
_entity_poly.pdbx_strand_id
1 'polypeptide(L)'
;MIISLDIKDYAEVQHMFRRYPRAIYGLAMPYTHESVFSDILAQGEDLFISAHGSPDSIGHPLSTPRFDAAELAQWLQEKVVPCNFFGNIYIAAPGADQKFINALLDQLGEEFEGRVHGLFDFAYSQIMPPSRGDWVQAA
;
A
#
# COMPACT_ATOMS: atom_id res chain seq x y z
N MET A 1 -4.90 -7.76 -2.20
CA MET A 1 -4.16 -8.11 -0.96
C MET A 1 -4.04 -6.86 -0.11
N ILE A 2 -4.11 -6.97 1.22
CA ILE A 2 -3.80 -5.88 2.16
C ILE A 2 -2.40 -6.10 2.76
N ILE A 3 -1.53 -5.10 2.72
CA ILE A 3 -0.31 -5.05 3.53
C ILE A 3 -0.41 -3.89 4.52
N SER A 4 -0.16 -4.19 5.80
CA SER A 4 -0.10 -3.19 6.87
C SER A 4 1.35 -2.90 7.23
N LEU A 5 1.83 -1.67 6.99
CA LEU A 5 3.21 -1.26 7.31
C LEU A 5 3.43 -0.92 8.80
N ASP A 6 2.33 -0.83 9.53
CA ASP A 6 2.21 -0.37 10.90
C ASP A 6 2.14 -1.48 11.95
N ILE A 7 1.85 -2.70 11.53
CA ILE A 7 1.64 -3.85 12.41
C ILE A 7 2.69 -4.90 12.10
N LYS A 8 3.28 -5.48 13.15
CA LYS A 8 4.34 -6.49 13.05
C LYS A 8 3.80 -7.92 13.22
N ASP A 9 2.61 -8.08 13.80
CA ASP A 9 2.02 -9.37 14.13
C ASP A 9 0.87 -9.72 13.17
N TYR A 10 0.90 -10.95 12.66
CA TYR A 10 -0.14 -11.49 11.79
C TYR A 10 -1.51 -11.56 12.47
N ALA A 11 -1.58 -11.96 13.73
CA ALA A 11 -2.83 -12.06 14.48
C ALA A 11 -3.49 -10.68 14.67
N GLU A 12 -2.67 -9.64 14.87
CA GLU A 12 -3.13 -8.26 15.02
C GLU A 12 -3.67 -7.72 13.68
N VAL A 13 -2.95 -7.93 12.57
CA VAL A 13 -3.44 -7.58 11.22
C VAL A 13 -4.77 -8.26 10.94
N GLN A 14 -4.88 -9.57 11.18
CA GLN A 14 -6.13 -10.30 10.96
C GLN A 14 -7.26 -9.76 11.84
N HIS A 15 -6.98 -9.41 13.10
CA HIS A 15 -7.97 -8.81 13.99
C HIS A 15 -8.46 -7.46 13.48
N MET A 16 -7.56 -6.60 13.01
CA MET A 16 -7.87 -5.23 12.58
C MET A 16 -8.61 -5.20 11.24
N PHE A 17 -8.20 -6.04 10.29
CA PHE A 17 -8.80 -6.08 8.96
C PHE A 17 -9.94 -7.11 8.82
N ARG A 18 -10.38 -7.77 9.90
CA ARG A 18 -11.48 -8.77 9.87
C ARG A 18 -12.79 -8.29 9.25
N ARG A 19 -13.02 -6.98 9.21
CA ARG A 19 -14.22 -6.35 8.62
C ARG A 19 -14.13 -6.16 7.11
N TYR A 20 -12.96 -6.34 6.51
CA TYR A 20 -12.75 -6.22 5.07
C TYR A 20 -12.99 -7.57 4.39
N PRO A 21 -13.95 -7.68 3.45
CA PRO A 21 -14.23 -8.95 2.79
C PRO A 21 -13.02 -9.48 2.02
N ARG A 22 -12.55 -10.68 2.38
CA ARG A 22 -11.43 -11.34 1.69
C ARG A 22 -11.64 -11.50 0.18
N ALA A 23 -12.89 -11.66 -0.26
CA ALA A 23 -13.22 -11.75 -1.69
C ALA A 23 -12.95 -10.45 -2.48
N ILE A 24 -12.85 -9.31 -1.80
CA ILE A 24 -12.59 -7.99 -2.41
C ILE A 24 -11.12 -7.61 -2.19
N TYR A 25 -10.61 -7.77 -0.97
CA TYR A 25 -9.32 -7.24 -0.57
C TYR A 25 -8.19 -8.28 -0.55
N GLY A 26 -8.50 -9.56 -0.71
CA GLY A 26 -7.53 -10.65 -0.58
C GLY A 26 -7.10 -10.90 0.87
N LEU A 27 -5.91 -11.46 1.03
CA LEU A 27 -5.29 -11.71 2.34
C LEU A 27 -4.77 -10.42 2.96
N ALA A 28 -4.85 -10.31 4.29
CA ALA A 28 -4.22 -9.24 5.04
C ALA A 28 -2.91 -9.72 5.67
N MET A 29 -1.81 -9.00 5.43
CA MET A 29 -0.47 -9.38 5.83
C MET A 29 0.22 -8.22 6.58
N PRO A 30 0.96 -8.49 7.68
CA PRO A 30 1.84 -7.50 8.28
C PRO A 30 3.06 -7.30 7.39
N TYR A 31 3.62 -6.09 7.39
CA TYR A 31 4.96 -5.88 6.88
C TYR A 31 5.97 -6.68 7.71
N THR A 32 6.87 -7.37 7.03
CA THR A 32 8.10 -7.87 7.64
C THR A 32 9.24 -7.67 6.65
N HIS A 33 10.40 -7.24 7.14
CA HIS A 33 11.54 -6.84 6.30
C HIS A 33 12.03 -7.97 5.38
N GLU A 34 11.88 -9.22 5.80
CA GLU A 34 12.35 -10.39 5.06
C GLU A 34 11.26 -11.01 4.16
N SER A 35 10.00 -10.55 4.26
CA SER A 35 8.93 -11.15 3.46
C SER A 35 9.00 -10.74 2.00
N VAL A 36 8.79 -11.74 1.16
CA VAL A 36 8.54 -11.59 -0.26
C VAL A 36 7.07 -11.93 -0.48
N PHE A 37 6.28 -10.93 -0.89
CA PHE A 37 4.85 -11.04 -1.14
C PHE A 37 4.51 -11.26 -2.63
N SER A 38 5.50 -11.16 -3.52
CA SER A 38 5.31 -11.38 -4.96
C SER A 38 4.76 -12.76 -5.30
N ASP A 39 5.02 -13.77 -4.46
CA ASP A 39 4.52 -15.13 -4.63
C ASP A 39 3.07 -15.31 -4.12
N ILE A 40 2.54 -14.30 -3.41
CA ILE A 40 1.20 -14.30 -2.81
C ILE A 40 0.25 -13.45 -3.66
N LEU A 41 0.70 -12.27 -4.08
CA LEU A 41 -0.10 -11.33 -4.85
C LEU A 41 -0.26 -11.81 -6.30
N ALA A 42 -1.49 -12.01 -6.76
CA ALA A 42 -1.71 -12.33 -8.17
C ALA A 42 -1.48 -11.10 -9.06
N GLN A 43 -1.01 -11.32 -10.29
CA GLN A 43 -0.67 -10.24 -11.24
C GLN A 43 -1.81 -9.24 -11.47
N GLY A 44 -3.07 -9.67 -11.40
CA GLY A 44 -4.25 -8.83 -11.58
C GLY A 44 -5.01 -8.46 -10.31
N GLU A 45 -4.49 -8.81 -9.15
CA GLU A 45 -5.12 -8.48 -7.88
C GLU A 45 -4.70 -7.06 -7.45
N ASP A 46 -5.64 -6.24 -7.00
CA ASP A 46 -5.30 -4.93 -6.45
C ASP A 46 -4.52 -5.08 -5.13
N LEU A 47 -3.49 -4.24 -4.99
CA LEU A 47 -2.70 -4.10 -3.78
C LEU A 47 -3.22 -2.94 -2.95
N PHE A 48 -3.54 -3.20 -1.69
CA PHE A 48 -3.92 -2.20 -0.70
C PHE A 48 -2.85 -2.12 0.38
N ILE A 49 -2.35 -0.93 0.64
CA ILE A 49 -1.34 -0.63 1.66
C ILE A 49 -1.97 0.27 2.70
N SER A 50 -1.93 -0.15 3.96
CA SER A 50 -2.29 0.70 5.09
C SER A 50 -1.04 1.06 5.88
N ALA A 51 -0.90 2.32 6.25
CA ALA A 51 0.23 2.80 7.03
C ALA A 51 -0.12 4.07 7.82
N HIS A 52 0.74 4.44 8.76
CA HIS A 52 0.85 5.83 9.18
C HIS A 52 1.68 6.61 8.16
N GLY A 53 1.72 7.93 8.29
CA GLY A 53 2.71 8.71 7.55
C GLY A 53 2.84 10.15 7.98
N SER A 54 3.81 10.80 7.35
CA SER A 54 4.15 12.22 7.40
C SER A 54 4.20 12.74 5.96
N PRO A 55 4.32 14.06 5.73
CA PRO A 55 4.28 14.64 4.38
C PRO A 55 5.31 14.11 3.37
N ASP A 56 6.31 13.36 3.84
CA ASP A 56 7.47 12.88 3.09
C ASP A 56 7.68 11.36 3.18
N SER A 57 6.94 10.65 4.04
CA SER A 57 7.13 9.20 4.22
C SER A 57 5.93 8.50 4.82
N ILE A 58 5.76 7.21 4.47
CA ILE A 58 4.73 6.33 5.02
C ILE A 58 5.36 5.13 5.74
N GLY A 59 4.69 4.56 6.73
CA GLY A 59 5.18 3.38 7.45
C GLY A 59 4.66 3.26 8.87
N HIS A 60 5.46 2.69 9.75
CA HIS A 60 5.14 2.54 11.17
C HIS A 60 5.31 3.89 11.91
N PRO A 61 4.42 4.27 12.85
CA PRO A 61 4.39 5.60 13.45
C PRO A 61 5.58 5.88 14.38
N LEU A 62 6.08 4.83 15.04
CA LEU A 62 7.11 4.93 16.08
C LEU A 62 8.39 4.13 15.79
N SER A 63 8.48 3.48 14.62
CA SER A 63 9.61 2.59 14.32
C SER A 63 9.78 2.38 12.82
N THR A 64 10.75 1.56 12.43
CA THR A 64 10.87 1.05 11.06
C THR A 64 9.80 -0.02 10.76
N PRO A 65 9.37 -0.15 9.49
CA PRO A 65 9.85 0.60 8.33
C PRO A 65 9.19 1.99 8.21
N ARG A 66 9.89 2.92 7.58
CA ARG A 66 9.40 4.19 7.07
C ARG A 66 10.00 4.31 5.68
N PHE A 67 9.17 4.62 4.69
CA PHE A 67 9.56 4.71 3.30
C PHE A 67 9.26 6.12 2.81
N ASP A 68 10.25 6.78 2.22
CA ASP A 68 9.97 7.80 1.22
C ASP A 68 9.41 7.15 -0.07
N ALA A 69 9.10 7.97 -1.07
CA ALA A 69 8.53 7.48 -2.33
C ALA A 69 9.49 6.55 -3.10
N ALA A 70 10.80 6.82 -3.08
CA ALA A 70 11.79 6.02 -3.80
C ALA A 70 12.07 4.69 -3.08
N GLU A 71 12.22 4.73 -1.76
CA GLU A 71 12.38 3.53 -0.94
C GLU A 71 11.14 2.61 -1.06
N LEU A 72 9.94 3.20 -1.11
CA LEU A 72 8.71 2.44 -1.31
C LEU A 72 8.66 1.80 -2.69
N ALA A 73 9.00 2.55 -3.75
CA ALA A 73 9.04 2.02 -5.12
C ALA A 73 9.98 0.82 -5.24
N GLN A 74 11.20 0.96 -4.70
CA GLN A 74 12.20 -0.10 -4.69
C GLN A 74 11.66 -1.34 -3.96
N TRP A 75 11.11 -1.16 -2.75
CA TRP A 75 10.56 -2.29 -1.99
C TRP A 75 9.39 -2.97 -2.72
N LEU A 76 8.51 -2.19 -3.35
CA LEU A 76 7.40 -2.73 -4.14
C LEU A 76 7.93 -3.63 -5.26
N GLN A 77 8.85 -3.11 -6.09
CA GLN A 77 9.41 -3.82 -7.24
C GLN A 77 10.21 -5.07 -6.84
N GLU A 78 10.93 -5.02 -5.72
CA GLU A 78 11.78 -6.14 -5.29
C GLU A 78 11.02 -7.23 -4.52
N LYS A 79 9.97 -6.87 -3.79
CA LYS A 79 9.37 -7.74 -2.77
C LYS A 79 7.88 -7.94 -2.89
N VAL A 80 7.14 -7.03 -3.51
CA VAL A 80 5.67 -7.03 -3.42
C VAL A 80 5.01 -7.31 -4.74
N VAL A 81 5.30 -6.51 -5.77
CA VAL A 81 4.64 -6.64 -7.06
C VAL A 81 5.32 -7.75 -7.87
N PRO A 82 4.58 -8.77 -8.33
CA PRO A 82 5.14 -9.78 -9.22
C PRO A 82 5.54 -9.17 -10.57
N CYS A 83 6.40 -9.86 -11.31
CA CYS A 83 6.67 -9.52 -12.70
C CYS A 83 5.36 -9.48 -13.51
N ASN A 84 5.18 -8.46 -14.34
CA ASN A 84 3.95 -8.16 -15.10
C ASN A 84 2.72 -7.87 -14.23
N PHE A 85 2.90 -7.30 -13.05
CA PHE A 85 1.78 -6.81 -12.23
C PHE A 85 0.96 -5.73 -12.95
N PHE A 86 -0.34 -5.98 -13.12
CA PHE A 86 -1.30 -5.10 -13.81
C PHE A 86 -2.47 -4.65 -12.92
N GLY A 87 -2.50 -5.06 -11.65
CA GLY A 87 -3.43 -4.52 -10.66
C GLY A 87 -3.14 -3.05 -10.32
N ASN A 88 -4.02 -2.46 -9.52
CA ASN A 88 -3.85 -1.11 -8.98
C ASN A 88 -3.18 -1.16 -7.60
N ILE A 89 -2.51 -0.07 -7.23
CA ILE A 89 -1.87 0.14 -5.93
C ILE A 89 -2.63 1.25 -5.22
N TYR A 90 -3.19 0.92 -4.06
CA TYR A 90 -3.96 1.81 -3.20
C TYR A 90 -3.24 2.02 -1.88
N ILE A 91 -2.86 3.24 -1.55
CA ILE A 91 -2.14 3.58 -0.31
C ILE A 91 -3.02 4.45 0.59
N ALA A 92 -3.48 3.89 1.70
CA ALA A 92 -4.21 4.60 2.75
C ALA A 92 -3.26 4.96 3.91
N ALA A 93 -2.78 6.20 3.91
CA ALA A 93 -1.88 6.72 4.94
C ALA A 93 -1.93 8.25 5.02
N PRO A 94 -1.89 8.86 6.21
CA PRO A 94 -1.60 10.28 6.33
C PRO A 94 -0.31 10.63 5.58
N GLY A 95 -0.35 11.58 4.65
CA GLY A 95 0.80 11.93 3.81
C GLY A 95 0.91 11.18 2.47
N ALA A 96 0.02 10.22 2.18
CA ALA A 96 -0.17 9.68 0.82
C ALA A 96 -0.95 10.68 -0.07
N ASP A 97 -0.50 11.94 -0.10
CA ASP A 97 -1.09 13.02 -0.88
C ASP A 97 -0.62 12.97 -2.35
N GLN A 98 -1.13 13.89 -3.17
CA GLN A 98 -0.77 13.99 -4.60
C GLN A 98 0.74 14.06 -4.82
N LYS A 99 1.48 14.79 -3.97
CA LYS A 99 2.92 14.97 -4.14
C LYS A 99 3.64 13.65 -3.89
N PHE A 100 3.29 12.93 -2.82
CA PHE A 100 3.89 11.64 -2.51
C PHE A 100 3.59 10.60 -3.58
N ILE A 101 2.33 10.46 -4.01
CA ILE A 101 1.97 9.43 -5.00
C ILE A 101 2.50 9.73 -6.40
N ASN A 102 2.64 10.99 -6.79
CA ASN A 102 3.30 11.35 -8.06
C ASN A 102 4.79 11.02 -8.00
N ALA A 103 5.46 11.35 -6.89
CA ALA A 103 6.85 10.98 -6.70
C ALA A 103 7.03 9.45 -6.70
N LEU A 104 6.06 8.70 -6.17
CA LEU A 104 6.06 7.24 -6.21
C LEU A 104 5.91 6.73 -7.66
N LEU A 105 4.99 7.31 -8.44
CA LEU A 105 4.80 6.97 -9.84
C LEU A 105 6.09 7.23 -10.65
N ASP A 106 6.74 8.38 -10.46
CA ASP A 106 8.01 8.73 -11.11
C ASP A 106 9.10 7.67 -10.88
N GLN A 107 9.12 7.04 -9.70
CA GLN A 107 10.08 5.99 -9.34
C GLN A 107 9.66 4.61 -9.85
N LEU A 108 8.35 4.33 -9.90
CA LEU A 108 7.81 3.06 -10.37
C LEU A 108 7.89 2.91 -11.89
N GLY A 109 7.70 3.99 -12.64
CA GLY A 109 7.73 4.01 -14.11
C GLY A 109 6.36 4.14 -14.76
N GLU A 110 6.38 4.49 -16.06
CA GLU A 110 5.18 4.77 -16.88
C GLU A 110 4.22 3.58 -16.95
N GLU A 111 4.68 2.35 -16.77
CA GLU A 111 3.79 1.19 -16.76
C GLU A 111 2.74 1.27 -15.64
N PHE A 112 3.01 1.99 -14.54
CA PHE A 112 2.10 2.20 -13.42
C PHE A 112 1.19 3.43 -13.59
N GLU A 113 1.26 4.14 -14.72
CA GLU A 113 0.44 5.32 -14.98
C GLU A 113 -1.05 5.02 -14.80
N GLY A 114 -1.71 5.84 -14.01
CA GLY A 114 -3.12 5.71 -13.66
C GLY A 114 -3.50 4.52 -12.78
N ARG A 115 -2.52 3.78 -12.23
CA ARG A 115 -2.74 2.63 -11.35
C ARG A 115 -2.31 2.88 -9.90
N VAL A 116 -1.75 4.04 -9.60
CA VAL A 116 -1.30 4.41 -8.24
C VAL A 116 -2.26 5.42 -7.63
N HIS A 117 -2.78 5.10 -6.45
CA HIS A 117 -3.79 5.89 -5.76
C HIS A 117 -3.43 6.12 -4.30
N GLY A 118 -3.67 7.34 -3.80
CA GLY A 118 -3.45 7.75 -2.42
C GLY A 118 -4.74 8.18 -1.73
N LEU A 119 -4.84 7.87 -0.43
CA LEU A 119 -5.89 8.35 0.46
C LEU A 119 -5.24 8.87 1.75
N PHE A 120 -5.32 10.19 1.97
CA PHE A 120 -4.50 10.89 2.95
C PHE A 120 -5.24 11.38 4.20
N ASP A 121 -6.59 11.46 4.17
CA ASP A 121 -7.41 11.96 5.29
C ASP A 121 -8.04 10.83 6.12
N PHE A 122 -7.37 9.68 6.20
CA PHE A 122 -7.93 8.50 6.86
C PHE A 122 -7.23 8.14 8.16
N ALA A 123 -8.05 7.81 9.16
CA ALA A 123 -7.59 7.22 10.40
C ALA A 123 -6.91 5.87 10.13
N TYR A 124 -5.92 5.57 10.95
CA TYR A 124 -5.19 4.31 11.02
C TYR A 124 -6.04 3.06 10.70
N SER A 125 -5.51 2.17 9.85
CA SER A 125 -6.04 0.81 9.60
C SER A 125 -7.45 0.76 9.05
N GLN A 126 -7.76 1.76 8.25
CA GLN A 126 -8.95 1.79 7.43
C GLN A 126 -8.53 1.84 5.97
N ILE A 127 -9.13 0.97 5.18
CA ILE A 127 -9.01 0.98 3.73
C ILE A 127 -10.41 1.28 3.19
N MET A 128 -10.52 2.22 2.26
CA MET A 128 -11.77 2.42 1.53
C MET A 128 -11.75 1.64 0.23
N PRO A 129 -12.88 1.05 -0.19
CA PRO A 129 -12.99 0.56 -1.56
C PRO A 129 -12.72 1.71 -2.55
N PRO A 130 -12.04 1.46 -3.68
CA PRO A 130 -11.77 2.48 -4.72
C PRO A 130 -13.03 3.14 -5.28
N SER A 131 -14.18 2.47 -5.19
CA SER A 131 -15.47 2.96 -5.67
C SER A 131 -16.09 4.08 -4.83
N ARG A 132 -15.46 4.51 -3.73
CA ARG A 132 -15.91 5.62 -2.88
C ARG A 132 -14.93 6.79 -3.08
N GLY A 133 -15.45 7.92 -3.56
CA GLY A 133 -14.75 8.95 -4.34
C GLY A 133 -13.71 9.84 -3.63
N ASP A 134 -12.86 9.28 -2.77
CA ASP A 134 -11.87 10.05 -1.99
C ASP A 134 -10.41 9.73 -2.38
N TRP A 135 -10.22 8.82 -3.34
CA TRP A 135 -8.89 8.43 -3.82
C TRP A 135 -8.32 9.47 -4.78
N VAL A 136 -7.12 9.94 -4.48
CA VAL A 136 -6.31 10.76 -5.37
C VAL A 136 -5.52 9.83 -6.28
N GLN A 137 -5.63 10.00 -7.58
CA GLN A 137 -4.85 9.24 -8.57
C GLN A 137 -3.56 9.99 -8.89
N ALA A 138 -2.44 9.26 -9.03
CA ALA A 138 -1.21 9.84 -9.54
C ALA A 138 -1.43 10.35 -10.98
N ALA A 139 -0.93 11.56 -11.26
CA ALA A 139 -1.14 12.28 -12.51
C ALA A 139 -0.13 11.90 -13.60
#